data_AF-A0A0A6PM56-F1
#
_entry.id   AF-A0A0A6PM56-F1
#
_cell.length_a   1.000
_cell.length_b   1.000
_cell.length_c   1.000
_cell.angle_alpha   90.00
_cell.angle_beta   90.00
_cell.angle_gamma   90.00
#
_symmetry.space_group_name_H-M   'P 1'
#
loop_
_entity.id
_entity.type
_entity.pdbx_description
1 polymer ?
#
loop_
_entity_poly.entity_id
_entity_poly.type
_entity_poly.pdbx_seq_one_letter_code
_entity_poly.pdbx_strand_id
1 'polypeptide(L)'
;MHLKTYLHHAVWATICVCLVCHSLSACSTYNEEKGNTLMIDKEKALEIAQKELEKFRQSASNYEASIEPYAADPKKWIIWFEWKSEFPIPGGRNAVVVDRETGESLFMQGE
;
A
#
# COMPACT_ATOMS: atom_id res chain seq x y z
N MET A 1 -10.07 -76.44 -3.13
CA MET A 1 -8.80 -75.78 -2.74
C MET A 1 -9.14 -74.45 -2.06
N HIS A 2 -8.40 -74.18 -0.99
CA HIS A 2 -8.25 -72.96 -0.17
C HIS A 2 -8.89 -71.66 -0.74
N LEU A 3 -9.74 -70.95 0.02
CA LEU A 3 -9.45 -70.20 1.25
C LEU A 3 -8.51 -69.00 0.99
N LYS A 4 -8.97 -67.79 1.41
CA LYS A 4 -8.16 -66.60 1.78
C LYS A 4 -7.53 -65.84 0.59
N THR A 5 -7.48 -64.51 0.47
CA THR A 5 -7.66 -63.31 1.33
C THR A 5 -7.71 -62.13 0.34
N TYR A 6 -8.47 -61.06 0.55
CA TYR A 6 -8.01 -59.67 0.82
C TYR A 6 -9.17 -58.80 0.26
N LEU A 7 -10.08 -58.15 1.00
CA LEU A 7 -9.99 -57.30 2.19
C LEU A 7 -8.81 -56.32 2.11
N HIS A 8 -9.11 -55.02 2.14
CA HIS A 8 -8.28 -53.82 1.85
C HIS A 8 -8.51 -53.32 0.41
N HIS A 9 -9.23 -52.25 0.08
CA HIS A 9 -9.61 -51.01 0.77
C HIS A 9 -10.95 -50.55 0.14
N ALA A 10 -12.12 -50.73 0.77
CA ALA A 10 -12.65 -49.82 1.77
C ALA A 10 -12.29 -48.34 1.49
N VAL A 11 -13.00 -47.75 0.53
CA VAL A 11 -13.75 -46.50 0.72
C VAL A 11 -13.04 -45.51 1.66
N TRP A 12 -11.98 -44.89 1.16
CA TRP A 12 -11.38 -43.74 1.83
C TRP A 12 -12.14 -42.48 1.45
N ALA A 13 -12.96 -42.06 2.42
CA ALA A 13 -13.05 -40.68 2.89
C ALA A 13 -13.61 -39.64 1.91
N THR A 14 -14.93 -39.65 1.79
CA THR A 14 -15.75 -38.43 1.92
C THR A 14 -15.50 -37.74 3.28
N ILE A 15 -14.71 -36.66 3.29
CA ILE A 15 -14.69 -35.58 4.31
C ILE A 15 -14.11 -34.37 3.53
N CYS A 16 -14.81 -33.31 3.09
CA CYS A 16 -15.97 -32.57 3.57
C CYS A 16 -15.85 -32.12 5.03
N VAL A 17 -14.81 -31.33 5.35
CA VAL A 17 -14.89 -30.33 6.42
C VAL A 17 -14.13 -29.08 6.00
N CYS A 18 -14.89 -28.01 5.91
CA CYS A 18 -14.49 -26.61 5.87
C CYS A 18 -13.36 -26.29 6.85
N LEU A 19 -12.15 -26.07 6.35
CA LEU A 19 -11.12 -25.39 7.14
C LEU A 19 -10.43 -24.30 6.32
N VAL A 20 -10.77 -23.07 6.71
CA VAL A 20 -10.02 -21.81 6.57
C VAL A 20 -10.17 -21.05 5.25
N CYS A 21 -11.42 -20.70 4.94
CA CYS A 21 -11.73 -19.34 4.51
C CYS A 21 -11.54 -18.37 5.70
N HIS A 22 -10.31 -17.93 5.98
CA HIS A 22 -10.04 -16.76 6.84
C HIS A 22 -8.69 -16.15 6.48
N SER A 23 -8.66 -15.35 5.42
CA SER A 23 -7.74 -14.20 5.26
C SER A 23 -8.25 -13.27 4.15
N LEU A 24 -9.56 -13.08 4.09
CA LEU A 24 -10.09 -11.82 3.59
C LEU A 24 -10.32 -10.95 4.82
N SER A 25 -9.95 -9.69 4.66
CA SER A 25 -10.47 -8.55 5.39
C SER A 25 -9.60 -7.98 6.51
N ALA A 26 -9.09 -6.78 6.19
CA ALA A 26 -9.13 -5.61 7.04
C ALA A 26 -8.05 -5.46 8.12
N CYS A 27 -6.85 -5.08 7.68
CA CYS A 27 -6.25 -3.85 8.22
C CYS A 27 -6.64 -2.69 7.31
N SER A 28 -7.90 -2.29 7.39
CA SER A 28 -8.38 -1.01 6.89
C SER A 28 -9.18 -0.36 8.02
N THR A 29 -8.48 0.00 9.09
CA THR A 29 -8.95 1.07 9.98
C THR A 29 -8.78 2.38 9.25
N TYR A 30 -9.63 2.65 8.26
CA TYR A 30 -9.89 4.01 7.84
C TYR A 30 -11.08 4.50 8.63
N ASN A 31 -10.76 5.28 9.66
CA ASN A 31 -11.72 6.07 10.41
C ASN A 31 -12.53 6.91 9.41
N GLU A 32 -13.80 6.58 9.24
CA GLU A 32 -14.80 7.52 8.76
C GLU A 32 -15.08 8.52 9.89
N GLU A 33 -14.38 9.66 9.87
CA GLU A 33 -14.82 10.84 10.59
C GLU A 33 -15.28 11.91 9.60
N LYS A 34 -16.60 11.96 9.41
CA LYS A 34 -17.43 13.15 9.72
C LYS A 34 -17.20 14.43 8.88
N GLY A 35 -17.87 14.50 7.72
CA GLY A 35 -18.78 15.59 7.38
C GLY A 35 -18.34 17.06 7.52
N ASN A 36 -17.05 17.35 7.40
CA ASN A 36 -16.56 18.64 6.93
C ASN A 36 -16.16 18.41 5.46
N THR A 37 -15.99 19.42 4.61
CA THR A 37 -15.31 19.20 3.33
C THR A 37 -13.85 18.90 3.68
N LEU A 38 -13.58 17.64 4.05
CA LEU A 38 -12.38 17.18 4.73
C LEU A 38 -11.29 17.12 3.68
N MET A 39 -10.71 18.29 3.40
CA MET A 39 -9.42 18.31 2.76
C MET A 39 -8.50 17.40 3.56
N ILE A 40 -7.79 16.51 2.88
CA ILE A 40 -6.84 15.62 3.53
C ILE A 40 -5.79 16.46 4.26
N ASP A 41 -5.45 16.04 5.47
CA ASP A 41 -4.37 16.65 6.22
C ASP A 41 -2.99 16.21 5.69
N LYS A 42 -1.94 16.88 6.16
CA LYS A 42 -0.56 16.64 5.70
C LYS A 42 -0.10 15.21 5.98
N GLU A 43 -0.53 14.63 7.09
CA GLU A 43 -0.15 13.29 7.52
C GLU A 43 -0.75 12.25 6.57
N LYS A 44 -2.02 12.43 6.21
CA LYS A 44 -2.73 11.60 5.25
C LYS A 44 -2.15 11.74 3.85
N ALA A 45 -1.80 12.95 3.42
CA ALA A 45 -1.14 13.17 2.14
C ALA A 45 0.23 12.49 2.08
N LEU A 46 0.99 12.52 3.17
CA LEU A 46 2.26 11.82 3.26
C LEU A 46 2.07 10.30 3.18
N GLU A 47 1.07 9.74 3.86
CA GLU A 47 0.73 8.31 3.79
C GLU A 47 0.39 7.89 2.34
N ILE A 48 -0.43 8.69 1.65
CA ILE A 48 -0.81 8.47 0.24
C ILE A 48 0.44 8.54 -0.64
N ALA A 49 1.28 9.56 -0.45
CA ALA A 49 2.48 9.77 -1.24
C ALA A 49 3.50 8.64 -1.07
N GLN A 50 3.69 8.13 0.16
CA GLN A 50 4.57 6.99 0.43
C GLN A 50 4.08 5.73 -0.28
N LYS A 51 2.77 5.45 -0.20
CA LYS A 51 2.14 4.33 -0.91
C LYS A 51 2.31 4.43 -2.42
N GLU A 52 2.20 5.64 -2.96
CA GLU A 52 2.38 5.88 -4.39
C GLU A 52 3.85 5.66 -4.80
N LEU A 53 4.81 6.18 -4.02
CA LEU A 53 6.24 5.97 -4.26
C LEU A 53 6.62 4.48 -4.26
N GLU A 54 6.07 3.70 -3.32
CA GLU A 54 6.34 2.26 -3.18
C GLU A 54 5.86 1.42 -4.36
N LYS A 55 4.98 1.95 -5.21
CA LYS A 55 4.62 1.30 -6.49
C LYS A 55 5.76 1.33 -7.50
N PHE A 56 6.62 2.34 -7.44
CA PHE A 56 7.69 2.61 -8.42
C PHE A 56 9.11 2.40 -7.87
N ARG A 57 9.26 2.34 -6.54
CA ARG A 57 10.53 2.22 -5.82
C ARG A 57 10.37 1.20 -4.70
N GLN A 58 11.48 0.65 -4.21
CA GLN A 58 11.46 -0.47 -3.26
C GLN A 58 10.76 -0.15 -1.92
N SER A 59 11.15 0.94 -1.24
CA SER A 59 10.57 1.31 0.05
C SER A 59 10.68 2.81 0.29
N ALA A 60 9.58 3.42 0.76
CA ALA A 60 9.58 4.83 1.16
C ALA A 60 10.45 5.10 2.38
N SER A 61 10.75 4.09 3.21
CA SER A 61 11.59 4.23 4.41
C SER A 61 13.03 4.67 4.11
N ASN A 62 13.53 4.37 2.90
CA ASN A 62 14.84 4.79 2.42
C ASN A 62 14.90 6.27 2.02
N TYR A 63 13.78 6.98 2.06
CA TYR A 63 13.68 8.36 1.66
C TYR A 63 13.33 9.25 2.85
N GLU A 64 13.87 10.47 2.83
CA GLU A 64 13.39 11.60 3.63
C GLU A 64 12.33 12.34 2.81
N ALA A 65 11.22 12.67 3.46
CA ALA A 65 10.07 13.29 2.81
C ALA A 65 9.90 14.73 3.26
N SER A 66 9.69 15.64 2.31
CA SER A 66 9.32 17.03 2.57
C SER A 66 8.04 17.38 1.83
N ILE A 67 7.16 18.15 2.48
CA ILE A 67 5.86 18.53 1.93
C ILE A 67 5.80 20.03 1.68
N GLU A 68 5.42 20.39 0.45
CA GLU A 68 5.35 21.77 -0.01
C GLU A 68 3.99 22.04 -0.68
N PRO A 69 3.44 23.27 -0.58
CA PRO A 69 2.32 23.69 -1.40
C PRO A 69 2.70 23.63 -2.89
N TYR A 70 1.83 23.05 -3.72
CA TYR A 70 2.10 23.03 -5.15
C TYR A 70 1.82 24.41 -5.75
N ALA A 71 2.85 25.10 -6.22
CA ALA A 71 2.75 26.49 -6.66
C ALA A 71 1.75 26.72 -7.80
N ALA A 72 1.55 25.72 -8.66
CA ALA A 72 0.61 25.81 -9.78
C ALA A 72 -0.85 25.56 -9.39
N ASP A 73 -1.11 24.90 -8.25
CA ASP A 73 -2.46 24.54 -7.82
C ASP A 73 -2.55 24.46 -6.28
N PRO A 74 -3.23 25.41 -5.62
CA PRO A 74 -3.31 25.46 -4.15
C PRO A 74 -4.09 24.30 -3.54
N LYS A 75 -4.85 23.57 -4.36
CA LYS A 75 -5.53 22.33 -3.97
C LYS A 75 -4.60 21.13 -3.95
N LYS A 76 -3.33 21.28 -4.32
CA LYS A 76 -2.37 20.19 -4.35
C LYS A 76 -1.21 20.44 -3.43
N TRP A 77 -0.66 19.34 -2.93
CA TRP A 77 0.65 19.31 -2.31
C TRP A 77 1.61 18.53 -3.19
N ILE A 78 2.86 18.97 -3.18
CA ILE A 78 3.95 18.20 -3.73
C ILE A 78 4.77 17.67 -2.55
N ILE A 79 4.94 16.34 -2.53
CA ILE A 79 5.74 15.64 -1.54
C ILE A 79 7.00 15.20 -2.25
N TRP A 80 8.14 15.75 -1.85
CA TRP A 80 9.45 15.36 -2.34
C TRP A 80 10.02 14.22 -1.50
N PHE A 81 10.61 13.25 -2.17
CA PHE A 81 11.29 12.12 -1.56
C PHE A 81 12.76 12.12 -1.99
N GLU A 82 13.64 12.32 -1.02
CA GLU A 82 15.09 12.37 -1.22
C GLU A 82 15.73 11.14 -0.58
N TRP A 83 16.62 10.46 -1.30
CA TRP A 83 17.25 9.25 -0.79
C TRP A 83 18.10 9.56 0.45
N LYS A 84 17.89 8.82 1.54
CA LYS A 84 18.70 8.92 2.77
C LYS A 84 20.10 8.38 2.50
N SER A 85 21.05 9.30 2.29
CA SER A 85 22.46 9.00 2.12
C SER A 85 23.29 10.04 2.85
N GLU A 86 24.46 9.63 3.34
CA GLU A 86 25.45 10.53 3.93
C GLU A 86 25.94 11.59 2.92
N PHE A 87 25.84 11.26 1.63
CA PHE A 87 26.17 12.16 0.53
C PHE A 87 24.95 12.33 -0.38
N PRO A 88 24.50 13.57 -0.66
CA PRO A 88 23.38 13.82 -1.56
C PRO A 88 23.77 13.37 -2.97
N ILE A 89 23.00 12.43 -3.53
CA ILE A 89 23.20 11.94 -4.89
C ILE A 89 22.37 12.84 -5.83
N PRO A 90 22.99 13.60 -6.75
CA PRO A 90 22.24 14.26 -7.82
C PRO A 90 21.59 13.16 -8.66
N GLY A 91 20.28 13.21 -8.87
CA GLY A 91 19.56 12.11 -9.52
C GLY A 91 18.58 11.33 -8.62
N GLY A 92 18.63 11.59 -7.31
CA GLY A 92 17.98 10.75 -6.30
C GLY A 92 16.61 11.25 -5.82
N ARG A 93 16.09 12.33 -6.40
CA ARG A 93 14.87 12.99 -5.91
C ARG A 93 13.67 12.48 -6.69
N ASN A 94 12.60 12.13 -6.01
CA ASN A 94 11.32 11.81 -6.64
C ASN A 94 10.24 12.70 -6.03
N ALA A 95 9.13 12.89 -6.72
CA ALA A 95 8.00 13.62 -6.17
C ALA A 95 6.70 12.83 -6.32
N VAL A 96 5.77 13.10 -5.43
CA VAL A 96 4.37 12.72 -5.60
C VAL A 96 3.52 13.95 -5.38
N VAL A 97 2.65 14.24 -6.34
CA VAL A 97 1.64 15.29 -6.19
C VAL A 97 0.38 14.64 -5.66
N VAL A 98 -0.20 15.22 -4.61
CA VAL A 98 -1.44 14.72 -3.99
C VAL A 98 -2.48 15.83 -4.01
N ASP A 99 -3.68 15.50 -4.48
CA ASP A 99 -4.84 16.37 -4.43
C ASP A 99 -5.44 16.39 -3.02
N ARG A 100 -5.62 17.60 -2.48
CA ARG A 100 -6.07 17.83 -1.11
C ARG A 100 -7.56 17.53 -0.94
N GLU A 101 -8.36 17.59 -1.99
CA GLU A 101 -9.80 17.36 -1.93
C GLU A 101 -10.13 15.88 -2.18
N THR A 102 -9.44 15.25 -3.14
CA THR A 102 -9.77 13.88 -3.57
C THR A 102 -8.84 12.82 -3.00
N GLY A 103 -7.63 13.19 -2.58
CA GLY A 103 -6.58 12.24 -2.21
C GLY A 103 -5.99 11.48 -3.40
N GLU A 104 -6.32 11.86 -4.64
CA GLU A 104 -5.66 11.33 -5.82
C GLU A 104 -4.18 11.69 -5.80
N SER A 105 -3.34 10.77 -6.27
CA SER A 105 -1.89 10.97 -6.28
C SER A 105 -1.29 10.65 -7.64
N LEU A 106 -0.24 11.40 -7.98
CA LEU A 106 0.53 11.25 -9.21
C LEU A 106 2.01 11.20 -8.89
N PHE A 107 2.65 10.07 -9.19
CA PHE A 107 4.10 9.94 -9.11
C PHE A 107 4.78 10.75 -10.23
N MET A 108 5.78 11.53 -9.84
CA MET A 108 6.66 12.27 -10.72
C MET A 108 8.08 11.77 -10.50
N GLN A 109 8.62 11.08 -11.52
CA GLN A 109 10.02 10.71 -11.53
C GLN A 109 10.85 11.99 -11.58
N GLY A 110 11.68 12.23 -10.58
CA GLY A 110 12.66 13.30 -10.65
C GLY A 110 13.89 12.86 -11.43
N GLU A 111 14.71 13.85 -11.75
CA GLU A 111 16.00 13.69 -12.43
C GLU A 111 16.96 12.87 -11.59
#